data_AF-A0A858BV05-F1
#
_entry.id   AF-A0A858BV05-F1
#
_cell.length_a   1.000
_cell.length_b   1.000
_cell.length_c   1.000
_cell.angle_alpha   90.00
_cell.angle_beta   90.00
_cell.angle_gamma   90.00
#
_symmetry.space_group_name_H-M   'P 1'
#
loop_
_entity.id
_entity.type
_entity.pdbx_description
1 polymer ?
#
loop_
_entity_poly.entity_id
_entity_poly.type
_entity_poly.pdbx_seq_one_letter_code
_entity_poly.pdbx_strand_id
1 'polypeptide(L)'
;MSIYVKDLFQLDIFKNFKVVAGQNGLNRILSAAQVLDFEFMDGYENRRGSMFDKNSLVLSSLLFAKGREEALLQAVQQLAALGISAFAYKNVIYKQLPQEVLDFANAAQLPILEFHDEDAFFEDLIFAVMNLLKIDSNLTLLENRIQDLGKAEFSSEELEARIASLNPHLQPQIQAFYLKVGDENRVMSLLFSFRPPEKFSYTSIVSKYKKDLLLIFSSDKSGKDFQPTLGDALFYLGLEAGTLPLGISAVHQNRKQLPTAIEEAIQAAIVGRIQGQQQTWYNQIGEYQLLLPELHSVHVQNYMKRYLRPILPKSDEGRDLIKTAVQFVLAGGDLNLTCQRLFCHKNTVRYRVNKIHELLDPHSHELTFFEHLAVAIKIYLLNEYVH
;
A
#
# COMPACT_ATOMS: atom_id res chain seq x y z
N MET A 1 0.03 10.29 4.32
CA MET A 1 -0.02 10.61 2.88
C MET A 1 -0.90 11.86 2.76
N SER A 2 -1.71 12.04 1.71
CA SER A 2 -2.72 13.09 1.66
C SER A 2 -4.09 12.43 1.49
N ILE A 3 -5.05 12.76 2.36
CA ILE A 3 -6.45 12.36 2.20
C ILE A 3 -7.07 13.20 1.10
N TYR A 4 -8.00 12.67 0.32
CA TYR A 4 -8.69 13.37 -0.75
C TYR A 4 -10.18 13.52 -0.46
N VAL A 5 -10.84 14.48 -1.11
CA VAL A 5 -12.30 14.70 -0.96
C VAL A 5 -13.10 13.43 -1.32
N LYS A 6 -12.68 12.68 -2.35
CA LYS A 6 -13.32 11.41 -2.72
C LYS A 6 -13.31 10.35 -1.60
N ASP A 7 -12.34 10.41 -0.69
CA ASP A 7 -12.19 9.42 0.38
C ASP A 7 -13.27 9.60 1.45
N LEU A 8 -13.89 10.78 1.53
CA LEU A 8 -15.02 11.05 2.42
C LEU A 8 -16.17 10.08 2.18
N PHE A 9 -16.46 9.73 0.92
CA PHE A 9 -17.56 8.83 0.56
C PHE A 9 -17.35 7.38 0.99
N GLN A 10 -16.17 7.01 1.52
CA GLN A 10 -15.94 5.72 2.15
C GLN A 10 -16.50 5.67 3.58
N LEU A 11 -16.75 6.82 4.20
CA LEU A 11 -17.33 6.92 5.53
C LEU A 11 -18.85 6.84 5.47
N ASP A 12 -19.46 6.04 6.36
CA ASP A 12 -20.91 5.82 6.38
C ASP A 12 -21.72 7.13 6.45
N ILE A 13 -21.24 8.11 7.22
CA ILE A 13 -21.91 9.42 7.40
C ILE A 13 -21.95 10.28 6.13
N PHE A 14 -21.09 10.01 5.14
CA PHE A 14 -21.04 10.73 3.86
C PHE A 14 -21.74 9.98 2.71
N LYS A 15 -22.29 8.78 2.94
CA LYS A 15 -22.88 7.96 1.87
C LYS A 15 -24.06 8.63 1.14
N ASN A 16 -24.83 9.46 1.86
CA ASN A 16 -26.00 10.14 1.30
C ASN A 16 -25.66 11.51 0.68
N PHE A 17 -24.41 11.96 0.76
CA PHE A 17 -24.00 13.24 0.22
C PHE A 17 -24.03 13.20 -1.31
N LYS A 18 -24.51 14.28 -1.93
CA LYS A 18 -24.53 14.44 -3.38
C LYS A 18 -23.48 15.45 -3.80
N VAL A 19 -22.70 15.14 -4.83
CA VAL A 19 -21.85 16.14 -5.47
C VAL A 19 -22.70 16.92 -6.46
N VAL A 20 -22.95 18.20 -6.19
CA VAL A 20 -23.81 19.05 -7.04
C VAL A 20 -23.03 19.93 -8.01
N ALA A 21 -21.73 20.14 -7.75
CA ALA A 21 -20.81 20.82 -8.66
C ALA A 21 -19.35 20.39 -8.40
N GLY A 22 -18.47 20.66 -9.35
CA GLY A 22 -17.01 20.51 -9.19
C GLY A 22 -16.53 19.06 -9.10
N GLN A 23 -17.22 18.10 -9.71
CA GLN A 23 -16.91 16.66 -9.67
C GLN A 23 -15.43 16.33 -9.97
N ASN A 24 -14.81 17.04 -10.90
CA ASN A 24 -13.41 16.81 -11.28
C ASN A 24 -12.41 17.22 -10.18
N GLY A 25 -12.86 17.98 -9.18
CA GLY A 25 -12.07 18.38 -8.01
C GLY A 25 -12.04 17.37 -6.87
N LEU A 26 -12.66 16.20 -7.00
CA LEU A 26 -12.70 15.21 -5.90
C LEU A 26 -11.32 14.63 -5.51
N ASN A 27 -10.30 14.81 -6.35
CA ASN A 27 -8.90 14.47 -6.04
C ASN A 27 -8.15 15.61 -5.33
N ARG A 28 -8.83 16.64 -4.81
CA ARG A 28 -8.19 17.68 -3.99
C ARG A 28 -7.85 17.12 -2.60
N ILE A 29 -6.70 17.53 -2.07
CA ILE A 29 -6.17 17.07 -0.78
C ILE A 29 -6.98 17.68 0.36
N LEU A 30 -7.42 16.89 1.32
CA LEU A 30 -8.12 17.28 2.52
C LEU A 30 -7.18 17.23 3.72
N SER A 31 -7.14 18.28 4.53
CA SER A 31 -6.33 18.36 5.76
C SER A 31 -7.05 18.90 6.98
N ALA A 32 -8.30 19.37 6.84
CA ALA A 32 -9.10 19.90 7.95
C ALA A 32 -10.59 19.86 7.61
N ALA A 33 -11.44 20.01 8.63
CA ALA A 33 -12.86 20.33 8.48
C ALA A 33 -13.18 21.57 9.34
N GLN A 34 -13.92 22.52 8.77
CA GLN A 34 -14.26 23.80 9.41
C GLN A 34 -15.72 24.15 9.15
N VAL A 35 -16.32 24.96 10.01
CA VAL A 35 -17.69 25.45 9.84
C VAL A 35 -17.64 26.90 9.39
N LEU A 36 -18.44 27.23 8.40
CA LEU A 36 -18.78 28.59 8.00
C LEU A 36 -20.17 28.93 8.53
N ASP A 37 -20.23 29.92 9.42
CA ASP A 37 -21.47 30.34 10.08
C ASP A 37 -21.72 31.84 9.91
N PHE A 38 -20.81 32.70 10.40
CA PHE A 38 -20.97 34.16 10.40
C PHE A 38 -19.85 34.92 9.69
N GLU A 39 -18.82 34.22 9.20
CA GLU A 39 -17.58 34.83 8.70
C GLU A 39 -17.78 35.72 7.46
N PHE A 40 -18.88 35.55 6.71
CA PHE A 40 -19.28 36.39 5.59
C PHE A 40 -20.49 37.31 5.88
N MET A 41 -20.85 37.51 7.15
CA MET A 41 -21.89 38.48 7.53
C MET A 41 -21.32 39.91 7.55
N ASP A 42 -22.16 40.89 7.20
CA ASP A 42 -21.79 42.31 7.23
C ASP A 42 -21.34 42.74 8.64
N GLY A 43 -20.20 43.42 8.73
CA GLY A 43 -19.63 43.89 9.98
C GLY A 43 -18.76 42.87 10.74
N TYR A 44 -18.53 41.67 10.18
CA TYR A 44 -17.55 40.74 10.73
C TYR A 44 -16.11 41.17 10.39
N GLU A 45 -15.28 41.37 11.41
CA GLU A 45 -13.84 41.59 11.26
C GLU A 45 -13.09 40.31 11.63
N ASN A 46 -12.40 39.72 10.66
CA ASN A 46 -11.57 38.55 10.92
C ASN A 46 -10.36 38.93 11.80
N ARG A 47 -10.33 38.40 13.02
CA ARG A 47 -9.22 38.61 13.97
C ARG A 47 -8.12 37.55 13.83
N ARG A 48 -8.29 36.56 12.95
CA ARG A 48 -7.29 35.53 12.60
C ARG A 48 -6.64 35.87 11.26
N GLY A 49 -5.41 35.39 11.04
CA GLY A 49 -4.65 35.68 9.81
C GLY A 49 -5.28 35.12 8.53
N SER A 50 -5.92 33.95 8.60
CA SER A 50 -6.76 33.37 7.51
C SER A 50 -8.12 33.00 8.07
N MET A 51 -9.17 33.16 7.27
CA MET A 51 -10.56 32.85 7.66
C MET A 51 -10.82 31.33 7.64
N PHE A 52 -10.29 30.65 6.63
CA PHE A 52 -10.32 29.20 6.49
C PHE A 52 -8.93 28.69 6.10
N ASP A 53 -8.65 27.45 6.46
CA ASP A 53 -7.40 26.80 6.11
C ASP A 53 -7.45 26.30 4.67
N LYS A 54 -6.31 26.40 3.98
CA LYS A 54 -6.12 25.71 2.70
C LYS A 54 -6.38 24.22 2.90
N ASN A 55 -6.91 23.55 1.87
CA ASN A 55 -7.20 22.12 1.89
C ASN A 55 -8.27 21.68 2.91
N SER A 56 -9.14 22.58 3.38
CA SER A 56 -10.23 22.24 4.31
C SER A 56 -11.51 21.77 3.59
N LEU A 57 -12.32 20.98 4.28
CA LEU A 57 -13.75 20.83 4.02
C LEU A 57 -14.48 21.91 4.81
N VAL A 58 -15.16 22.83 4.14
CA VAL A 58 -15.95 23.87 4.81
C VAL A 58 -17.42 23.47 4.80
N LEU A 59 -18.03 23.43 5.98
CA LEU A 59 -19.42 23.05 6.23
C LEU A 59 -20.28 24.28 6.50
N SER A 60 -21.46 24.40 5.90
CA SER A 60 -22.37 25.50 6.23
C SER A 60 -23.85 25.15 6.10
N SER A 61 -24.68 25.84 6.87
CA SER A 61 -26.14 25.83 6.71
C SER A 61 -26.62 26.87 5.68
N LEU A 62 -25.70 27.73 5.22
CA LEU A 62 -25.96 28.89 4.36
C LEU A 62 -26.89 29.95 4.97
N LEU A 63 -27.06 29.94 6.30
CA LEU A 63 -27.95 30.89 6.99
C LEU A 63 -27.54 32.35 6.73
N PHE A 64 -26.24 32.66 6.70
CA PHE A 64 -25.73 34.00 6.42
C PHE A 64 -26.19 34.57 5.07
N ALA A 65 -26.43 33.69 4.09
CA ALA A 65 -26.82 34.07 2.73
C ALA A 65 -28.33 34.00 2.49
N LYS A 66 -29.18 33.81 3.51
CA LYS A 66 -30.63 33.66 3.34
C LYS A 66 -31.22 34.87 2.59
N GLY A 67 -31.78 34.61 1.41
CA GLY A 67 -32.38 35.63 0.53
C GLY A 67 -31.37 36.56 -0.16
N ARG A 68 -30.08 36.23 -0.14
CA ARG A 68 -28.97 37.02 -0.71
C ARG A 68 -28.05 36.12 -1.56
N GLU A 69 -28.49 35.79 -2.77
CA GLU A 69 -27.76 34.89 -3.67
C GLU A 69 -26.39 35.46 -4.10
N GLU A 70 -26.28 36.77 -4.28
CA GLU A 70 -25.00 37.43 -4.57
C GLU A 70 -23.96 37.22 -3.47
N ALA A 71 -24.39 37.27 -2.20
CA ALA A 71 -23.51 37.04 -1.05
C ALA A 71 -23.02 35.60 -0.99
N LEU A 72 -23.86 34.63 -1.40
CA LEU A 72 -23.47 33.23 -1.53
C LEU A 72 -22.39 33.04 -2.60
N LEU A 73 -22.59 33.63 -3.79
CA LEU A 73 -21.62 33.54 -4.87
C LEU A 73 -20.26 34.14 -4.46
N GLN A 74 -20.28 35.31 -3.83
CA GLN A 74 -19.05 35.94 -3.30
C GLN A 74 -18.35 35.07 -2.26
N ALA A 75 -19.11 34.47 -1.33
CA ALA A 75 -18.55 33.56 -0.33
C ALA A 75 -17.87 32.35 -0.99
N VAL A 76 -18.52 31.69 -1.96
CA VAL A 76 -17.95 30.54 -2.66
C VAL A 76 -16.70 30.93 -3.46
N GLN A 77 -16.69 32.10 -4.10
CA GLN A 77 -15.50 32.64 -4.78
C GLN A 77 -14.34 32.88 -3.82
N GLN A 78 -14.60 33.46 -2.65
CA GLN A 78 -13.58 33.71 -1.64
C GLN A 78 -13.05 32.39 -1.04
N LEU A 79 -13.93 31.43 -0.74
CA LEU A 79 -13.54 30.09 -0.31
C LEU A 79 -12.64 29.40 -1.34
N ALA A 80 -12.99 29.48 -2.63
CA ALA A 80 -12.15 28.94 -3.70
C ALA A 80 -10.78 29.62 -3.74
N ALA A 81 -10.72 30.95 -3.57
CA ALA A 81 -9.47 31.71 -3.52
C ALA A 81 -8.60 31.38 -2.30
N LEU A 82 -9.21 31.05 -1.15
CA LEU A 82 -8.52 30.54 0.04
C LEU A 82 -7.93 29.13 -0.17
N GLY A 83 -8.32 28.45 -1.25
CA GLY A 83 -7.79 27.15 -1.62
C GLY A 83 -8.36 26.02 -0.78
N ILE A 84 -9.60 26.13 -0.31
CA ILE A 84 -10.30 25.01 0.34
C ILE A 84 -10.44 23.83 -0.63
N SER A 85 -10.69 22.63 -0.10
CA SER A 85 -10.77 21.42 -0.92
C SER A 85 -12.19 21.03 -1.30
N ALA A 86 -13.17 21.30 -0.46
CA ALA A 86 -14.57 21.11 -0.79
C ALA A 86 -15.45 22.00 0.09
N PHE A 87 -16.60 22.36 -0.45
CA PHE A 87 -17.65 23.06 0.28
C PHE A 87 -18.85 22.12 0.44
N ALA A 88 -19.32 21.91 1.66
CA ALA A 88 -20.47 21.07 1.94
C ALA A 88 -21.57 21.89 2.60
N TYR A 89 -22.77 21.84 2.06
CA TYR A 89 -23.90 22.60 2.60
C TYR A 89 -25.10 21.72 2.92
N LYS A 90 -25.80 22.16 3.97
CA LYS A 90 -27.06 21.59 4.41
C LYS A 90 -28.19 22.23 3.63
N ASN A 91 -29.04 21.43 2.97
CA ASN A 91 -30.12 21.95 2.11
C ASN A 91 -31.36 22.48 2.86
N VAL A 92 -31.13 23.21 3.96
CA VAL A 92 -32.19 23.82 4.78
C VAL A 92 -32.60 25.17 4.20
N ILE A 93 -31.64 26.05 3.96
CA ILE A 93 -31.89 27.42 3.45
C ILE A 93 -32.06 27.42 1.93
N TYR A 94 -31.16 26.74 1.24
CA TYR A 94 -31.19 26.56 -0.21
C TYR A 94 -31.48 25.09 -0.52
N LYS A 95 -32.64 24.82 -1.15
CA LYS A 95 -32.98 23.48 -1.65
C LYS A 95 -32.22 23.12 -2.93
N GLN A 96 -31.84 24.13 -3.68
CA GLN A 96 -30.96 24.05 -4.82
C GLN A 96 -30.13 25.34 -4.83
N LEU A 97 -28.83 25.25 -5.12
CA LEU A 97 -28.00 26.44 -5.24
C LEU A 97 -28.28 27.19 -6.54
N PRO A 98 -28.11 28.52 -6.58
CA PRO A 98 -28.20 29.31 -7.81
C PRO A 98 -27.25 28.77 -8.89
N GLN A 99 -27.69 28.80 -10.15
CA GLN A 99 -26.92 28.24 -11.27
C GLN A 99 -25.53 28.88 -11.39
N GLU A 100 -25.41 30.19 -11.15
CA GLU A 100 -24.14 30.91 -11.19
C GLU A 100 -23.11 30.36 -10.19
N VAL A 101 -23.55 29.90 -9.01
CA VAL A 101 -22.68 29.28 -8.00
C VAL A 101 -22.18 27.93 -8.50
N LEU A 102 -23.07 27.12 -9.10
CA LEU A 102 -22.73 25.81 -9.65
C LEU A 102 -21.76 25.95 -10.83
N ASP A 103 -22.00 26.89 -11.74
CA ASP A 103 -21.16 27.15 -12.91
C ASP A 103 -19.76 27.62 -12.49
N PHE A 104 -19.68 28.54 -11.52
CA PHE A 104 -18.41 28.95 -10.94
C PHE A 104 -17.66 27.77 -10.32
N ALA A 105 -18.32 26.97 -9.48
CA ALA A 105 -17.70 25.83 -8.81
C ALA A 105 -17.19 24.76 -9.80
N ASN A 106 -17.95 24.51 -10.88
CA ASN A 106 -17.52 23.64 -11.97
C ASN A 106 -16.28 24.19 -12.69
N ALA A 107 -16.26 25.48 -13.03
CA ALA A 107 -15.13 26.13 -13.68
C ALA A 107 -13.88 26.14 -12.78
N ALA A 108 -14.05 26.41 -11.48
CA ALA A 108 -12.99 26.40 -10.48
C ALA A 108 -12.58 24.99 -10.03
N GLN A 109 -13.30 23.95 -10.47
CA GLN A 109 -13.16 22.56 -10.00
C GLN A 109 -13.20 22.46 -8.47
N LEU A 110 -14.09 23.23 -7.82
CA LEU A 110 -14.34 23.19 -6.39
C LEU A 110 -15.54 22.26 -6.14
N PRO A 111 -15.35 21.08 -5.53
CA PRO A 111 -16.45 20.19 -5.17
C PRO A 111 -17.43 20.89 -4.23
N ILE A 112 -18.70 20.90 -4.61
CA ILE A 112 -19.80 21.26 -3.71
C ILE A 112 -20.61 20.01 -3.38
N LEU A 113 -20.72 19.73 -2.09
CA LEU A 113 -21.44 18.58 -1.55
C LEU A 113 -22.74 19.06 -0.90
N GLU A 114 -23.85 18.43 -1.25
CA GLU A 114 -25.16 18.65 -0.65
C GLU A 114 -25.50 17.49 0.30
N PHE A 115 -26.09 17.82 1.45
CA PHE A 115 -26.72 16.85 2.35
C PHE A 115 -27.95 17.41 3.06
N HIS A 116 -28.78 16.52 3.59
CA HIS A 116 -30.03 16.86 4.28
C HIS A 116 -29.86 16.96 5.79
N ASP A 117 -30.84 17.59 6.45
CA ASP A 117 -30.87 17.76 7.91
C ASP A 117 -30.89 16.45 8.68
N GLU A 118 -31.56 15.46 8.13
CA GLU A 118 -31.66 14.13 8.71
C GLU A 118 -30.41 13.27 8.48
N ASP A 119 -29.49 13.69 7.60
CA ASP A 119 -28.33 12.88 7.24
C ASP A 119 -27.21 12.95 8.29
N ALA A 120 -26.89 14.15 8.79
CA ALA A 120 -25.76 14.35 9.72
C ALA A 120 -25.75 15.72 10.43
N PHE A 121 -25.17 15.76 11.63
CA PHE A 121 -24.79 16.99 12.32
C PHE A 121 -23.37 17.42 11.94
N PHE A 122 -23.07 18.74 12.00
CA PHE A 122 -21.75 19.25 11.62
C PHE A 122 -20.66 18.71 12.54
N GLU A 123 -20.95 18.54 13.83
CA GLU A 123 -20.02 18.01 14.83
C GLU A 123 -19.61 16.58 14.49
N ASP A 124 -20.56 15.74 14.08
CA ASP A 124 -20.30 14.35 13.69
C ASP A 124 -19.47 14.29 12.40
N LEU A 125 -19.75 15.17 11.44
CA LEU A 125 -18.98 15.28 10.19
C LEU A 125 -17.53 15.71 10.46
N ILE A 126 -17.35 16.75 11.28
CA ILE A 126 -16.01 17.21 11.69
C ILE A 126 -15.28 16.09 12.41
N PHE A 127 -15.94 15.42 13.37
CA PHE A 127 -15.34 14.32 14.11
C PHE A 127 -14.93 13.17 13.18
N ALA A 128 -15.77 12.80 12.22
CA ALA A 128 -15.47 11.77 11.23
C ALA A 128 -14.27 12.12 10.35
N VAL A 129 -14.22 13.35 9.82
CA VAL A 129 -13.09 13.83 9.01
C VAL A 129 -11.81 13.91 9.84
N MET A 130 -11.89 14.47 11.05
CA MET A 130 -10.74 14.58 11.95
C MET A 130 -10.20 13.20 12.34
N ASN A 131 -11.06 12.22 12.57
CA ASN A 131 -10.65 10.84 12.83
C ASN A 131 -10.00 10.20 11.61
N LEU A 132 -10.56 10.41 10.41
CA LEU A 132 -9.95 9.93 9.16
C LEU A 132 -8.51 10.47 9.00
N LEU A 133 -8.33 11.78 9.20
CA LEU A 133 -7.02 12.44 9.14
C LEU A 133 -6.06 11.92 10.22
N LYS A 134 -6.56 11.73 11.44
CA LYS A 134 -5.76 11.15 12.54
C LYS A 134 -5.31 9.72 12.22
N ILE A 135 -6.21 8.89 11.69
CA ILE A 135 -5.88 7.51 11.31
C ILE A 135 -4.77 7.51 10.25
N ASP A 136 -4.84 8.33 9.20
CA ASP A 136 -3.77 8.43 8.19
C ASP A 136 -2.42 8.83 8.79
N SER A 137 -2.43 9.84 9.68
CA SER A 137 -1.21 10.30 10.34
C SER A 137 -0.60 9.20 11.23
N ASN A 138 -1.43 8.46 11.96
CA ASN A 138 -1.00 7.36 12.82
C ASN A 138 -0.48 6.17 12.01
N LEU A 139 -1.13 5.82 10.90
CA LEU A 139 -0.69 4.76 9.99
C LEU A 139 0.66 5.12 9.35
N THR A 140 0.84 6.37 8.91
CA THR A 140 2.10 6.85 8.34
C THR A 140 3.22 6.80 9.38
N LEU A 141 2.94 7.22 10.62
CA LEU A 141 3.92 7.15 11.72
C LEU A 141 4.27 5.69 12.06
N LEU A 142 3.28 4.81 12.12
CA LEU A 142 3.46 3.39 12.39
C LEU A 142 4.32 2.74 11.30
N GLU A 143 4.01 3.00 10.03
CA GLU A 143 4.78 2.54 8.88
C GLU A 143 6.26 2.96 8.98
N ASN A 144 6.53 4.24 9.26
CA ASN A 144 7.90 4.74 9.41
C ASN A 144 8.66 4.01 10.50
N ARG A 145 8.02 3.78 11.66
CA ARG A 145 8.64 3.09 12.79
C ARG A 145 8.92 1.61 12.49
N ILE A 146 8.04 0.95 11.74
CA ILE A 146 8.26 -0.42 11.24
C ILE A 146 9.45 -0.43 10.28
N GLN A 147 9.53 0.52 9.35
CA GLN A 147 10.67 0.58 8.41
C GLN A 147 12.00 0.84 9.13
N ASP A 148 11.99 1.62 10.21
CA ASP A 148 13.21 1.93 10.96
C ASP A 148 13.73 0.72 11.76
N LEU A 149 12.90 -0.28 12.08
CA LEU A 149 13.35 -1.52 12.71
C LEU A 149 14.36 -2.30 11.85
N GLY A 150 14.28 -2.20 10.52
CA GLY A 150 15.13 -2.96 9.59
C GLY A 150 16.39 -2.23 9.12
N LYS A 151 16.60 -0.96 9.51
CA LYS A 151 17.67 -0.11 8.94
C LYS A 151 18.94 -0.02 9.79
N ALA A 152 18.87 -0.38 11.06
CA ALA A 152 19.98 -0.15 11.99
C ALA A 152 20.15 -1.33 12.94
N GLU A 153 21.40 -1.55 13.34
CA GLU A 153 21.70 -2.42 14.46
C GLU A 153 21.34 -1.70 15.76
N PHE A 154 20.49 -2.33 16.56
CA PHE A 154 20.04 -1.80 17.84
C PHE A 154 20.61 -2.67 18.97
N SER A 155 20.90 -2.04 20.10
CA SER A 155 21.04 -2.81 21.34
C SER A 155 19.73 -3.52 21.68
N SER A 156 19.82 -4.57 22.50
CA SER A 156 18.67 -5.36 22.93
C SER A 156 17.60 -4.53 23.68
N GLU A 157 18.01 -3.43 24.33
CA GLU A 157 17.14 -2.51 25.07
C GLU A 157 16.46 -1.50 24.13
N GLU A 158 17.22 -0.92 23.19
CA GLU A 158 16.65 -0.01 22.18
C GLU A 158 15.65 -0.72 21.28
N LEU A 159 15.96 -1.95 20.87
CA LEU A 159 15.06 -2.77 20.06
C LEU A 159 13.75 -3.05 20.81
N GLU A 160 13.85 -3.38 22.10
CA GLU A 160 12.68 -3.60 22.95
C GLU A 160 11.81 -2.34 23.08
N ALA A 161 12.43 -1.19 23.33
CA ALA A 161 11.72 0.09 23.41
C ALA A 161 11.00 0.40 22.09
N ARG A 162 11.64 0.15 20.94
CA ARG A 162 11.03 0.36 19.61
C ARG A 162 9.87 -0.60 19.37
N ILE A 163 10.00 -1.89 19.66
CA ILE A 163 8.91 -2.87 19.54
C ILE A 163 7.74 -2.51 20.45
N ALA A 164 8.00 -2.21 21.72
CA ALA A 164 6.98 -1.82 22.68
C ALA A 164 6.26 -0.53 22.24
N SER A 165 6.98 0.36 21.57
CA SER A 165 6.39 1.57 21.02
C SER A 165 5.43 1.25 19.85
N LEU A 166 5.70 0.22 19.02
CA LEU A 166 4.79 -0.19 17.94
C LEU A 166 3.48 -0.76 18.51
N ASN A 167 3.59 -1.72 19.41
CA ASN A 167 2.48 -2.24 20.21
C ASN A 167 3.06 -2.89 21.48
N PRO A 168 2.79 -2.34 22.68
CA PRO A 168 3.37 -2.83 23.95
C PRO A 168 2.84 -4.21 24.36
N HIS A 169 1.73 -4.64 23.77
CA HIS A 169 1.03 -5.88 24.09
C HIS A 169 1.41 -7.05 23.19
N LEU A 170 2.37 -6.87 22.27
CA LEU A 170 2.91 -7.97 21.48
C LEU A 170 3.49 -9.05 22.41
N GLN A 171 3.05 -10.27 22.20
CA GLN A 171 3.46 -11.43 22.97
C GLN A 171 4.75 -12.07 22.39
N PRO A 172 5.41 -12.98 23.12
CA PRO A 172 6.72 -13.51 22.72
C PRO A 172 6.75 -14.21 21.36
N GLN A 173 5.77 -15.09 21.08
CA GLN A 173 5.71 -15.79 19.80
C GLN A 173 5.11 -14.85 18.75
N ILE A 174 5.77 -14.68 17.62
CA ILE A 174 5.33 -13.77 16.55
C ILE A 174 5.42 -14.43 15.17
N GLN A 175 4.58 -13.97 14.25
CA GLN A 175 4.67 -14.26 12.83
C GLN A 175 4.22 -13.04 12.03
N ALA A 176 4.93 -12.75 10.94
CA ALA A 176 4.62 -11.67 10.02
C ALA A 176 4.12 -12.21 8.69
N PHE A 177 3.25 -11.42 8.06
CA PHE A 177 2.57 -11.70 6.82
C PHE A 177 2.63 -10.46 5.96
N TYR A 178 3.06 -10.61 4.71
CA TYR A 178 3.22 -9.50 3.78
C TYR A 178 2.36 -9.73 2.54
N LEU A 179 1.30 -8.94 2.43
CA LEU A 179 0.26 -9.10 1.42
C LEU A 179 0.46 -8.07 0.31
N LYS A 180 0.72 -8.55 -0.91
CA LYS A 180 0.97 -7.72 -2.09
C LYS A 180 -0.35 -7.18 -2.65
N VAL A 181 -0.56 -5.88 -2.48
CA VAL A 181 -1.70 -5.14 -3.03
C VAL A 181 -1.27 -4.36 -4.27
N GLY A 182 -0.11 -3.72 -4.22
CA GLY A 182 0.48 -2.97 -5.33
C GLY A 182 -0.12 -1.58 -5.59
N ASP A 183 -1.10 -1.15 -4.80
CA ASP A 183 -1.78 0.15 -4.91
C ASP A 183 -2.03 0.73 -3.52
N GLU A 184 -1.38 1.87 -3.24
CA GLU A 184 -1.46 2.56 -1.95
C GLU A 184 -2.88 3.05 -1.63
N ASN A 185 -3.65 3.50 -2.62
CA ASN A 185 -5.03 3.97 -2.38
C ASN A 185 -5.93 2.81 -1.95
N ARG A 186 -5.75 1.64 -2.59
CA ARG A 186 -6.46 0.41 -2.21
C ARG A 186 -6.06 -0.04 -0.81
N VAL A 187 -4.78 -0.02 -0.46
CA VAL A 187 -4.30 -0.33 0.90
C VAL A 187 -4.98 0.56 1.94
N MET A 188 -5.01 1.88 1.70
CA MET A 188 -5.63 2.82 2.64
C MET A 188 -7.12 2.56 2.78
N SER A 189 -7.82 2.31 1.67
CA SER A 189 -9.26 1.97 1.70
C SER A 189 -9.52 0.73 2.57
N LEU A 190 -8.69 -0.32 2.43
CA LEU A 190 -8.79 -1.54 3.25
C LEU A 190 -8.56 -1.23 4.74
N LEU A 191 -7.54 -0.43 5.07
CA LEU A 191 -7.23 -0.04 6.45
C LEU A 191 -8.31 0.88 7.05
N PHE A 192 -8.94 1.75 6.27
CA PHE A 192 -10.04 2.58 6.73
C PHE A 192 -11.31 1.78 6.99
N SER A 193 -11.56 0.69 6.25
CA SER A 193 -12.65 -0.25 6.55
C SER A 193 -12.31 -1.26 7.65
N PHE A 194 -11.03 -1.37 8.05
CA PHE A 194 -10.59 -2.36 9.02
C PHE A 194 -11.14 -2.04 10.43
N ARG A 195 -12.13 -2.83 10.87
CA ARG A 195 -12.79 -2.71 12.18
C ARG A 195 -12.83 -4.05 12.91
N PRO A 196 -11.66 -4.61 13.30
CA PRO A 196 -11.63 -5.86 14.04
C PRO A 196 -12.11 -5.68 15.50
N PRO A 197 -12.50 -6.76 16.19
CA PRO A 197 -12.76 -6.74 17.63
C PRO A 197 -11.52 -6.30 18.42
N GLU A 198 -11.73 -5.62 19.55
CA GLU A 198 -10.64 -5.11 20.40
C GLU A 198 -9.60 -6.18 20.77
N LYS A 199 -10.09 -7.40 21.09
CA LYS A 199 -9.23 -8.55 21.40
C LYS A 199 -8.28 -8.94 20.28
N PHE A 200 -8.70 -8.78 19.01
CA PHE A 200 -7.84 -9.04 17.86
C PHE A 200 -6.73 -7.99 17.78
N SER A 201 -7.09 -6.70 17.89
CA SER A 201 -6.16 -5.58 17.80
C SER A 201 -5.11 -5.56 18.92
N TYR A 202 -5.46 -6.09 20.10
CA TYR A 202 -4.59 -6.03 21.27
C TYR A 202 -3.22 -6.67 21.02
N THR A 203 -3.15 -7.84 20.39
CA THR A 203 -1.88 -8.57 20.16
C THR A 203 -1.46 -8.60 18.68
N SER A 204 -1.98 -7.71 17.86
CA SER A 204 -1.67 -7.64 16.43
C SER A 204 -1.24 -6.25 16.00
N ILE A 205 -0.60 -6.19 14.84
CA ILE A 205 -0.36 -4.96 14.10
C ILE A 205 -0.81 -5.24 12.67
N VAL A 206 -1.70 -4.39 12.14
CA VAL A 206 -2.07 -4.38 10.73
C VAL A 206 -1.80 -2.98 10.23
N SER A 207 -0.84 -2.87 9.32
CA SER A 207 -0.36 -1.58 8.84
C SER A 207 -0.07 -1.64 7.35
N LYS A 208 -0.08 -0.46 6.74
CA LYS A 208 0.54 -0.25 5.44
C LYS A 208 2.05 -0.45 5.55
N TYR A 209 2.64 -0.97 4.47
CA TYR A 209 4.08 -1.00 4.25
C TYR A 209 4.38 -0.77 2.76
N LYS A 210 4.85 0.43 2.42
CA LYS A 210 4.91 0.97 1.07
C LYS A 210 3.52 0.91 0.41
N LYS A 211 3.38 0.23 -0.72
CA LYS A 211 2.12 0.06 -1.48
C LYS A 211 1.37 -1.24 -1.16
N ASP A 212 1.76 -1.90 -0.08
CA ASP A 212 1.33 -3.25 0.31
C ASP A 212 0.90 -3.26 1.79
N LEU A 213 0.39 -4.40 2.28
CA LEU A 213 -0.02 -4.57 3.66
C LEU A 213 0.97 -5.46 4.42
N LEU A 214 1.23 -5.10 5.68
CA LEU A 214 1.99 -5.89 6.63
C LEU A 214 1.09 -6.22 7.82
N LEU A 215 0.96 -7.51 8.12
CA LEU A 215 0.25 -8.01 9.28
C LEU A 215 1.23 -8.75 10.18
N ILE A 216 1.21 -8.44 11.47
CA ILE A 216 2.04 -9.06 12.50
C ILE A 216 1.09 -9.57 13.56
N PHE A 217 1.18 -10.85 13.87
CA PHE A 217 0.39 -11.48 14.92
C PHE A 217 1.33 -12.01 16.00
N SER A 218 0.86 -11.96 17.24
CA SER A 218 1.60 -12.48 18.38
C SER A 218 0.75 -13.35 19.29
N SER A 219 1.40 -14.24 20.03
CA SER A 219 0.79 -15.03 21.10
C SER A 219 1.80 -15.46 22.15
N ASP A 220 1.28 -15.74 23.33
CA ASP A 220 1.94 -16.41 24.46
C ASP A 220 1.83 -17.95 24.39
N LYS A 221 0.91 -18.47 23.57
CA LYS A 221 0.68 -19.91 23.38
C LYS A 221 1.76 -20.51 22.50
N SER A 222 2.60 -21.38 23.07
CA SER A 222 3.58 -22.15 22.32
C SER A 222 2.91 -22.95 21.17
N GLY A 223 3.55 -22.95 20.00
CA GLY A 223 3.09 -23.71 18.84
C GLY A 223 1.79 -23.21 18.22
N LYS A 224 1.41 -21.95 18.45
CA LYS A 224 0.20 -21.39 17.84
C LYS A 224 0.29 -21.38 16.32
N ASP A 225 -0.77 -21.85 15.69
CA ASP A 225 -1.04 -21.60 14.29
C ASP A 225 -1.69 -20.22 14.11
N PHE A 226 -1.05 -19.35 13.33
CA PHE A 226 -1.53 -18.01 13.03
C PHE A 226 -2.37 -17.94 11.75
N GLN A 227 -2.52 -19.04 10.99
CA GLN A 227 -3.37 -19.06 9.79
C GLN A 227 -4.84 -18.70 10.06
N PRO A 228 -5.47 -19.15 11.17
CA PRO A 228 -6.82 -18.68 11.51
C PRO A 228 -6.88 -17.18 11.78
N THR A 229 -5.87 -16.63 12.48
CA THR A 229 -5.77 -15.19 12.76
C THR A 229 -5.59 -14.38 11.48
N LEU A 230 -4.82 -14.90 10.51
CA LEU A 230 -4.74 -14.33 9.17
C LEU A 230 -6.11 -14.34 8.47
N GLY A 231 -6.84 -15.45 8.53
CA GLY A 231 -8.19 -15.57 7.97
C GLY A 231 -9.15 -14.51 8.52
N ASP A 232 -9.15 -14.32 9.85
CA ASP A 232 -9.92 -13.25 10.51
C ASP A 232 -9.49 -11.87 10.01
N ALA A 233 -8.18 -11.61 9.91
CA ALA A 233 -7.67 -10.33 9.43
C ALA A 233 -8.13 -10.03 8.00
N LEU A 234 -8.05 -11.01 7.10
CA LEU A 234 -8.50 -10.90 5.71
C LEU A 234 -10.01 -10.63 5.64
N PHE A 235 -10.81 -11.32 6.46
CA PHE A 235 -12.24 -11.07 6.57
C PHE A 235 -12.56 -9.63 6.98
N TYR A 236 -11.91 -9.11 8.02
CA TYR A 236 -12.10 -7.72 8.46
C TYR A 236 -11.56 -6.67 7.46
N LEU A 237 -10.61 -7.06 6.62
CA LEU A 237 -10.15 -6.24 5.49
C LEU A 237 -11.08 -6.34 4.27
N GLY A 238 -12.10 -7.20 4.28
CA GLY A 238 -12.97 -7.44 3.12
C GLY A 238 -12.24 -8.14 1.97
N LEU A 239 -11.25 -8.97 2.28
CA LEU A 239 -10.44 -9.72 1.31
C LEU A 239 -10.74 -11.21 1.38
N GLU A 240 -10.86 -11.84 0.20
CA GLU A 240 -10.93 -13.30 0.10
C GLU A 240 -9.53 -13.92 0.08
N ALA A 241 -9.38 -15.06 0.76
CA ALA A 241 -8.11 -15.78 0.83
C ALA A 241 -7.65 -16.23 -0.57
N GLY A 242 -6.36 -16.04 -0.87
CA GLY A 242 -5.75 -16.45 -2.14
C GLY A 242 -5.97 -15.50 -3.32
N THR A 243 -6.66 -14.37 -3.12
CA THR A 243 -6.85 -13.35 -4.17
C THR A 243 -5.61 -12.49 -4.43
N LEU A 244 -4.74 -12.37 -3.43
CA LEU A 244 -3.54 -11.55 -3.48
C LEU A 244 -2.32 -12.37 -3.05
N PRO A 245 -1.14 -12.15 -3.67
CA PRO A 245 0.08 -12.83 -3.29
C PRO A 245 0.48 -12.52 -1.84
N LEU A 246 0.90 -13.54 -1.11
CA LEU A 246 1.21 -13.48 0.32
C LEU A 246 2.57 -14.12 0.62
N GLY A 247 3.44 -13.36 1.25
CA GLY A 247 4.65 -13.89 1.89
C GLY A 247 4.45 -14.10 3.38
N ILE A 248 4.96 -15.21 3.90
CA ILE A 248 4.73 -15.65 5.28
C ILE A 248 6.08 -15.91 5.95
N SER A 249 6.36 -15.27 7.09
CA SER A 249 7.60 -15.48 7.83
C SER A 249 7.63 -16.85 8.52
N ALA A 250 8.79 -17.25 9.03
CA ALA A 250 8.85 -18.28 10.05
C ALA A 250 8.16 -17.79 11.34
N VAL A 251 7.80 -18.74 12.21
CA VAL A 251 7.31 -18.41 13.54
C VAL A 251 8.49 -18.23 14.48
N HIS A 252 8.62 -17.04 15.05
CA HIS A 252 9.69 -16.70 15.98
C HIS A 252 9.18 -16.78 17.42
N GLN A 253 10.01 -17.21 18.36
CA GLN A 253 9.63 -17.44 19.77
C GLN A 253 9.91 -16.22 20.66
N ASN A 254 10.57 -15.21 20.13
CA ASN A 254 10.90 -13.97 20.83
C ASN A 254 10.47 -12.77 19.98
N ARG A 255 9.69 -11.86 20.57
CA ARG A 255 9.23 -10.64 19.88
C ARG A 255 10.37 -9.74 19.41
N LYS A 256 11.57 -9.85 20.00
CA LYS A 256 12.78 -9.16 19.52
C LYS A 256 13.21 -9.59 18.11
N GLN A 257 12.74 -10.74 17.63
CA GLN A 257 12.95 -11.20 16.26
C GLN A 257 11.93 -10.58 15.27
N LEU A 258 11.15 -9.58 15.70
CA LEU A 258 10.19 -8.89 14.84
C LEU A 258 10.80 -8.32 13.56
N PRO A 259 11.99 -7.66 13.59
CA PRO A 259 12.63 -7.19 12.36
C PRO A 259 12.89 -8.35 11.38
N THR A 260 13.41 -9.48 11.89
CA THR A 260 13.64 -10.69 11.10
C THR A 260 12.34 -11.25 10.52
N ALA A 261 11.28 -11.38 11.33
CA ALA A 261 9.99 -11.87 10.84
C ALA A 261 9.43 -11.01 9.70
N ILE A 262 9.51 -9.68 9.84
CA ILE A 262 9.06 -8.75 8.79
C ILE A 262 9.87 -8.95 7.51
N GLU A 263 11.19 -9.03 7.63
CA GLU A 263 12.10 -9.26 6.50
C GLU A 263 11.79 -10.58 5.79
N GLU A 264 11.65 -11.68 6.55
CA GLU A 264 11.30 -13.00 6.03
C GLU A 264 9.98 -13.01 5.24
N ALA A 265 8.95 -12.32 5.75
CA ALA A 265 7.66 -12.23 5.05
C ALA A 265 7.79 -11.45 3.73
N ILE A 266 8.55 -10.36 3.72
CA ILE A 266 8.81 -9.56 2.50
C ILE A 266 9.59 -10.40 1.48
N GLN A 267 10.66 -11.06 1.93
CA GLN A 267 11.50 -11.95 1.13
C GLN A 267 10.70 -13.10 0.52
N ALA A 268 9.84 -13.74 1.32
CA ALA A 268 8.95 -14.80 0.84
C ALA A 268 7.99 -14.31 -0.25
N ALA A 269 7.43 -13.11 -0.11
CA ALA A 269 6.56 -12.53 -1.15
C ALA A 269 7.31 -12.21 -2.45
N ILE A 270 8.57 -11.77 -2.36
CA ILE A 270 9.43 -11.54 -3.53
C ILE A 270 9.67 -12.84 -4.28
N VAL A 271 10.05 -13.91 -3.57
CA VAL A 271 10.27 -15.23 -4.16
C VAL A 271 8.98 -15.81 -4.74
N GLY A 272 7.86 -15.67 -4.02
CA GLY A 272 6.54 -16.08 -4.51
C GLY A 272 6.20 -15.42 -5.84
N ARG A 273 6.49 -14.12 -5.99
CA ARG A 273 6.31 -13.40 -7.25
C ARG A 273 7.21 -13.92 -8.37
N ILE A 274 8.46 -14.23 -8.08
CA ILE A 274 9.41 -14.82 -9.05
C ILE A 274 8.91 -16.20 -9.53
N GLN A 275 8.36 -17.00 -8.61
CA GLN A 275 7.92 -18.37 -8.89
C GLN A 275 6.46 -18.46 -9.36
N GLY A 276 5.70 -17.36 -9.35
CA GLY A 276 4.29 -17.32 -9.71
C GLY A 276 3.37 -17.99 -8.67
N GLN A 277 3.76 -17.98 -7.40
CA GLN A 277 2.99 -18.55 -6.28
C GLN A 277 2.13 -17.48 -5.60
N GLN A 278 0.93 -17.89 -5.17
CA GLN A 278 0.02 -17.02 -4.40
C GLN A 278 0.35 -16.97 -2.91
N GLN A 279 0.93 -18.03 -2.36
CA GLN A 279 1.37 -18.08 -0.96
C GLN A 279 2.74 -18.74 -0.90
N THR A 280 3.65 -18.10 -0.18
CA THR A 280 5.02 -18.57 -0.06
C THR A 280 5.46 -18.41 1.39
N TRP A 281 5.92 -19.51 1.99
CA TRP A 281 6.51 -19.50 3.32
C TRP A 281 8.01 -19.31 3.22
N TYR A 282 8.57 -18.48 4.10
CA TYR A 282 10.00 -18.21 4.15
C TYR A 282 10.82 -19.49 4.29
N ASN A 283 10.40 -20.44 5.13
CA ASN A 283 11.08 -21.73 5.30
C ASN A 283 11.09 -22.62 4.03
N GLN A 284 10.31 -22.29 3.01
CA GLN A 284 10.20 -23.02 1.74
C GLN A 284 10.92 -22.34 0.57
N ILE A 285 11.54 -21.16 0.78
CA ILE A 285 12.24 -20.46 -0.31
C ILE A 285 13.65 -21.00 -0.58
N GLY A 286 14.10 -22.05 0.13
CA GLY A 286 15.37 -22.73 -0.17
C GLY A 286 16.59 -21.81 -0.20
N GLU A 287 17.41 -21.93 -1.24
CA GLU A 287 18.65 -21.16 -1.43
C GLU A 287 18.43 -19.64 -1.55
N TYR A 288 17.20 -19.16 -1.79
CA TYR A 288 16.93 -17.73 -1.74
C TYR A 288 17.18 -17.14 -0.35
N GLN A 289 17.06 -17.93 0.73
CA GLN A 289 17.41 -17.52 2.10
C GLN A 289 18.90 -17.13 2.22
N LEU A 290 19.77 -17.73 1.41
CA LEU A 290 21.20 -17.40 1.36
C LEU A 290 21.48 -16.23 0.42
N LEU A 291 20.77 -16.16 -0.72
CA LEU A 291 21.03 -15.17 -1.76
C LEU A 291 20.50 -13.76 -1.42
N LEU A 292 19.35 -13.67 -0.76
CA LEU A 292 18.68 -12.39 -0.48
C LEU A 292 19.49 -11.46 0.44
N PRO A 293 20.04 -11.92 1.58
CA PRO A 293 20.88 -11.08 2.44
C PRO A 293 22.14 -10.57 1.73
N GLU A 294 22.70 -11.38 0.83
CA GLU A 294 23.92 -11.08 0.09
C GLU A 294 23.66 -10.39 -1.26
N LEU A 295 22.41 -10.03 -1.57
CA LEU A 295 22.05 -9.53 -2.89
C LEU A 295 22.84 -8.28 -3.27
N HIS A 296 23.14 -7.39 -2.31
CA HIS A 296 23.91 -6.17 -2.58
C HIS A 296 25.43 -6.38 -2.53
N SER A 297 25.91 -7.59 -2.21
CA SER A 297 27.33 -7.90 -2.20
C SER A 297 27.94 -7.75 -3.59
N VAL A 298 29.07 -7.03 -3.66
CA VAL A 298 29.84 -6.87 -4.91
C VAL A 298 30.23 -8.24 -5.49
N HIS A 299 30.47 -9.25 -4.65
CA HIS A 299 30.90 -10.57 -5.09
C HIS A 299 29.77 -11.34 -5.77
N VAL A 300 28.57 -11.36 -5.16
CA VAL A 300 27.36 -11.96 -5.73
C VAL A 300 26.99 -11.30 -7.05
N GLN A 301 27.02 -9.96 -7.09
CA GLN A 301 26.73 -9.21 -8.30
C GLN A 301 27.76 -9.45 -9.42
N ASN A 302 29.06 -9.51 -9.08
CA ASN A 302 30.10 -9.79 -10.05
C ASN A 302 30.03 -11.22 -10.58
N TYR A 303 29.70 -12.20 -9.73
CA TYR A 303 29.47 -13.58 -10.16
C TYR A 303 28.37 -13.64 -11.23
N MET A 304 27.18 -13.10 -10.93
CA MET A 304 26.06 -13.07 -11.88
C MET A 304 26.43 -12.33 -13.17
N LYS A 305 27.00 -11.12 -13.07
CA LYS A 305 27.36 -10.30 -14.24
C LYS A 305 28.40 -10.99 -15.12
N ARG A 306 29.42 -11.62 -14.53
CA ARG A 306 30.46 -12.32 -15.26
C ARG A 306 29.90 -13.57 -15.94
N TYR A 307 29.10 -14.36 -15.22
CA TYR A 307 28.54 -15.60 -15.72
C TYR A 307 27.53 -15.35 -16.84
N LEU A 308 26.56 -14.46 -16.66
CA LEU A 308 25.51 -14.20 -17.67
C LEU A 308 25.96 -13.30 -18.84
N ARG A 309 27.13 -12.64 -18.75
CA ARG A 309 27.62 -11.68 -19.76
C ARG A 309 27.46 -12.13 -21.22
N PRO A 310 27.76 -13.39 -21.59
CA PRO A 310 27.67 -13.84 -22.98
C PRO A 310 26.25 -13.89 -23.53
N ILE A 311 25.23 -14.03 -22.68
CA ILE A 311 23.82 -14.15 -23.09
C ILE A 311 22.97 -12.91 -22.75
N LEU A 312 23.52 -11.93 -22.01
CA LEU A 312 22.80 -10.69 -21.71
C LEU A 312 22.34 -9.98 -23.01
N PRO A 313 21.15 -9.34 -22.99
CA PRO A 313 20.48 -8.87 -24.18
C PRO A 313 21.22 -7.68 -24.84
N LYS A 314 22.11 -7.99 -25.78
CA LYS A 314 22.75 -7.03 -26.70
C LYS A 314 22.14 -7.09 -28.11
N SER A 315 21.26 -8.06 -28.34
CA SER A 315 20.56 -8.36 -29.59
C SER A 315 19.21 -9.03 -29.28
N ASP A 316 18.35 -9.18 -30.29
CA ASP A 316 17.10 -9.96 -30.18
C ASP A 316 17.36 -11.41 -29.76
N GLU A 317 18.43 -12.00 -30.29
CA GLU A 317 18.85 -13.35 -29.92
C GLU A 317 19.21 -13.45 -28.43
N GLY A 318 19.97 -12.49 -27.89
CA GLY A 318 20.30 -12.47 -26.46
C GLY A 318 19.06 -12.34 -25.57
N ARG A 319 18.05 -11.57 -25.99
CA ARG A 319 16.76 -11.48 -25.27
C ARG A 319 16.07 -12.85 -25.19
N ASP A 320 16.04 -13.59 -26.29
CA ASP A 320 15.44 -14.92 -26.35
C ASP A 320 16.19 -15.98 -25.53
N LEU A 321 17.52 -15.90 -25.51
CA LEU A 321 18.36 -16.80 -24.70
C LEU A 321 18.15 -16.55 -23.20
N ILE A 322 18.18 -15.30 -22.73
CA ILE A 322 17.89 -14.97 -21.33
C ILE A 322 16.48 -15.40 -20.93
N LYS A 323 15.48 -15.13 -21.77
CA LYS A 323 14.10 -15.56 -21.52
C LYS A 323 14.01 -17.09 -21.38
N THR A 324 14.75 -17.82 -22.21
CA THR A 324 14.79 -19.29 -22.15
C THR A 324 15.51 -19.78 -20.91
N ALA A 325 16.65 -19.18 -20.54
CA ALA A 325 17.39 -19.50 -19.32
C ALA A 325 16.52 -19.30 -18.06
N VAL A 326 15.80 -18.18 -17.98
CA VAL A 326 14.86 -17.89 -16.87
C VAL A 326 13.80 -18.98 -16.77
N GLN A 327 13.12 -19.31 -17.87
CA GLN A 327 12.06 -20.33 -17.83
C GLN A 327 12.59 -21.72 -17.54
N PHE A 328 13.78 -22.07 -18.04
CA PHE A 328 14.44 -23.34 -17.78
C PHE A 328 14.80 -23.52 -16.31
N VAL A 329 15.35 -22.48 -15.67
CA VAL A 329 15.67 -22.49 -14.23
C VAL A 329 14.40 -22.55 -13.38
N LEU A 330 13.37 -21.76 -13.70
CA LEU A 330 12.09 -21.81 -12.99
C LEU A 330 11.34 -23.14 -13.19
N ALA A 331 11.68 -23.90 -14.23
CA ALA A 331 11.15 -25.23 -14.50
C ALA A 331 12.00 -26.35 -13.87
N GLY A 332 13.02 -26.02 -13.07
CA GLY A 332 13.89 -27.00 -12.44
C GLY A 332 14.75 -27.80 -13.44
N GLY A 333 15.01 -27.24 -14.62
CA GLY A 333 15.73 -27.93 -15.69
C GLY A 333 14.84 -28.83 -16.56
N ASP A 334 13.51 -28.82 -16.38
CA ASP A 334 12.59 -29.59 -17.22
C ASP A 334 12.36 -28.90 -18.57
N LEU A 335 12.91 -29.49 -19.64
CA LEU A 335 12.73 -29.02 -21.02
C LEU A 335 11.26 -29.00 -21.47
N ASN A 336 10.45 -30.00 -21.13
CA ASN A 336 9.06 -30.07 -21.55
C ASN A 336 8.24 -28.96 -20.88
N LEU A 337 8.42 -28.75 -19.58
CA LEU A 337 7.77 -27.66 -18.85
C LEU A 337 8.22 -26.29 -19.37
N THR A 338 9.50 -26.16 -19.71
CA THR A 338 10.04 -24.95 -20.35
C THR A 338 9.39 -24.68 -21.70
N CYS A 339 9.17 -25.70 -22.53
CA CYS A 339 8.47 -25.57 -23.81
C CYS A 339 7.03 -25.08 -23.66
N GLN A 340 6.31 -25.63 -22.68
CA GLN A 340 4.94 -25.22 -22.37
C GLN A 340 4.89 -23.75 -21.96
N ARG A 341 5.78 -23.32 -21.05
CA ARG A 341 5.84 -21.93 -20.56
C ARG A 341 6.25 -20.93 -21.64
N LEU A 342 7.11 -21.33 -22.57
CA LEU A 342 7.56 -20.47 -23.67
C LEU A 342 6.65 -20.54 -24.91
N PHE A 343 5.64 -21.42 -24.92
CA PHE A 343 4.81 -21.72 -26.10
C PHE A 343 5.66 -22.02 -27.35
N CYS A 344 6.75 -22.77 -27.16
CA CYS A 344 7.74 -23.08 -28.20
C CYS A 344 7.85 -24.59 -28.43
N HIS A 345 8.26 -24.98 -29.65
CA HIS A 345 8.52 -26.39 -29.96
C HIS A 345 9.76 -26.92 -29.21
N LYS A 346 9.75 -28.22 -28.88
CA LYS A 346 10.82 -28.90 -28.12
C LYS A 346 12.21 -28.73 -28.70
N ASN A 347 12.32 -28.76 -30.03
CA ASN A 347 13.60 -28.59 -30.72
C ASN A 347 14.17 -27.18 -30.53
N THR A 348 13.30 -26.16 -30.54
CA THR A 348 13.71 -24.76 -30.37
C THR A 348 14.26 -24.49 -28.97
N VAL A 349 13.57 -24.99 -27.93
CA VAL A 349 14.04 -24.84 -26.55
C VAL A 349 15.34 -25.59 -26.33
N ARG A 350 15.43 -26.84 -26.81
CA ARG A 350 16.68 -27.63 -26.72
C ARG A 350 17.84 -26.93 -27.41
N TYR A 351 17.62 -26.41 -28.63
CA TYR A 351 18.63 -25.64 -29.35
C TYR A 351 19.12 -24.43 -28.53
N ARG A 352 18.19 -23.65 -27.96
CA ARG A 352 18.53 -22.49 -27.14
C ARG A 352 19.27 -22.87 -25.86
N VAL A 353 18.85 -23.92 -25.15
CA VAL A 353 19.53 -24.40 -23.94
C VAL A 353 20.94 -24.88 -24.26
N ASN A 354 21.13 -25.66 -25.32
CA ASN A 354 22.45 -26.09 -25.78
C ASN A 354 23.32 -24.88 -26.14
N LYS A 355 22.73 -23.88 -26.82
CA LYS A 355 23.45 -22.66 -27.17
C LYS A 355 23.88 -21.86 -25.94
N ILE A 356 23.03 -21.79 -24.92
CA ILE A 356 23.37 -21.17 -23.63
C ILE A 356 24.53 -21.93 -22.99
N HIS A 357 24.48 -23.26 -22.97
CA HIS A 357 25.55 -24.09 -22.42
C HIS A 357 26.89 -23.86 -23.13
N GLU A 358 26.90 -23.87 -24.46
CA GLU A 358 28.09 -23.56 -25.28
C GLU A 358 28.68 -22.18 -24.98
N LEU A 359 27.84 -21.17 -24.74
CA LEU A 359 28.26 -19.79 -24.50
C LEU A 359 28.75 -19.54 -23.07
N LEU A 360 28.17 -20.23 -22.09
CA LEU A 360 28.42 -19.98 -20.67
C LEU A 360 29.43 -20.93 -20.05
N ASP A 361 29.36 -22.21 -20.38
CA ASP A 361 30.12 -23.26 -19.70
C ASP A 361 30.40 -24.47 -20.62
N PRO A 362 31.12 -24.28 -21.75
CA PRO A 362 31.24 -25.26 -22.84
C PRO A 362 31.93 -26.57 -22.46
N HIS A 363 32.60 -26.61 -21.30
CA HIS A 363 33.36 -27.77 -20.84
C HIS A 363 32.73 -28.49 -19.65
N SER A 364 31.64 -27.97 -19.07
CA SER A 364 30.99 -28.61 -17.94
C SER A 364 29.96 -29.66 -18.36
N HIS A 365 29.70 -30.60 -17.46
CA HIS A 365 28.57 -31.52 -17.60
C HIS A 365 27.24 -30.81 -17.36
N GLU A 366 26.16 -31.33 -17.94
CA GLU A 366 24.81 -30.71 -17.91
C GLU A 366 24.33 -30.33 -16.51
N LEU A 367 24.59 -31.18 -15.51
CA LEU A 367 24.19 -30.93 -14.11
C LEU A 367 24.93 -29.72 -13.53
N THR A 368 26.26 -29.68 -13.69
CA THR A 368 27.10 -28.57 -13.21
C THR A 368 26.76 -27.27 -13.92
N PHE A 369 26.50 -27.32 -15.23
CA PHE A 369 25.99 -26.18 -15.99
C PHE A 369 24.67 -25.66 -15.40
N PHE A 370 23.72 -26.56 -15.12
CA PHE A 370 22.44 -26.17 -14.56
C PHE A 370 22.58 -25.53 -13.16
N GLU A 371 23.43 -26.07 -12.30
CA GLU A 371 23.71 -25.50 -10.97
C GLU A 371 24.24 -24.06 -11.08
N HIS A 372 25.27 -23.85 -11.90
CA HIS A 372 25.85 -22.52 -12.14
C HIS A 372 24.82 -21.55 -12.74
N LEU A 373 24.08 -21.99 -13.75
CA LEU A 373 23.04 -21.19 -14.39
C LEU A 373 21.92 -20.84 -13.41
N ALA A 374 21.47 -21.79 -12.59
CA ALA A 374 20.39 -21.58 -11.64
C ALA A 374 20.74 -20.50 -10.63
N VAL A 375 21.94 -20.53 -10.05
CA VAL A 375 22.39 -19.48 -9.11
C VAL A 375 22.42 -18.11 -9.80
N ALA A 376 23.06 -18.02 -10.97
CA ALA A 376 23.20 -16.76 -11.69
C ALA A 376 21.83 -16.16 -12.10
N ILE A 377 20.91 -17.00 -12.59
CA ILE A 377 19.56 -16.58 -12.97
C ILE A 377 18.71 -16.18 -11.76
N LYS A 378 18.85 -16.86 -10.62
CA LYS A 378 18.16 -16.48 -9.38
C LYS A 378 18.59 -15.11 -8.89
N ILE A 379 19.90 -14.83 -8.89
CA ILE A 379 20.44 -13.49 -8.58
C ILE A 379 19.91 -12.45 -9.57
N TYR A 380 19.91 -12.78 -10.88
CA TYR A 380 19.37 -11.91 -11.92
C TYR A 380 17.90 -11.54 -11.65
N LEU A 381 17.05 -12.53 -11.35
CA LEU A 381 15.64 -12.30 -11.04
C LEU A 381 15.47 -11.50 -9.74
N LEU A 382 16.20 -11.81 -8.68
CA LEU A 382 16.14 -11.04 -7.43
C LEU A 382 16.40 -9.55 -7.67
N ASN A 383 17.39 -9.19 -8.49
CA ASN A 383 17.66 -7.79 -8.84
C ASN A 383 16.51 -7.09 -9.59
N GLU A 384 15.66 -7.83 -10.32
CA GLU A 384 14.49 -7.27 -11.02
C GLU A 384 13.28 -7.06 -10.10
N TYR A 385 13.20 -7.81 -8.98
CA TYR A 385 12.02 -7.81 -8.11
C TYR A 385 12.24 -7.14 -6.75
N VAL A 386 13.48 -6.94 -6.32
CA VAL A 386 13.85 -6.24 -5.08
C VAL A 386 14.03 -4.74 -5.39
N HIS A 387 12.96 -3.94 -5.19
CA HIS A 387 12.95 -2.47 -5.34
C HIS A 387 12.22 -1.78 -4.17
#